data_AF-A0A0E0J3Z6-F1
#
_entry.id   AF-A0A0E0J3Z6-F1
#
_cell.length_a   1.000
_cell.length_b   1.000
_cell.length_c   1.000
_cell.angle_alpha   90.00
_cell.angle_beta   90.00
_cell.angle_gamma   90.00
#
_symmetry.space_group_name_H-M   'P 1'
#
loop_
_entity.id
_entity.type
_entity.pdbx_description
1 polymer ?
#
loop_
_entity_poly.entity_id
_entity_poly.type
_entity_poly.pdbx_seq_one_letter_code
_entity_poly.pdbx_strand_id
1 'polypeptide(L)'
;MSAEEEEGPTTTTTMDPNDAAVPTPAAAAVAAGDEKKPPAGKVPMPDDYIATILSLKREPPPKPEYLSLLSPEEREKQLEFDAVCAKEDDALEELQAKILAGLRKDGYYLVDESFLEKSAAMRAYVSEEWAKMDWAGSGIIFGDWDYDDPQCVQYL
;
A
#
# COMPACT_ATOMS: atom_id res chain seq x y z
N MET A 1 -9.32 -18.70 54.56
CA MET A 1 -8.07 -18.69 53.78
C MET A 1 -8.45 -18.24 52.40
N SER A 2 -8.45 -16.92 52.19
CA SER A 2 -8.75 -16.28 50.92
C SER A 2 -7.50 -15.53 50.53
N ALA A 3 -6.91 -15.91 49.41
CA ALA A 3 -5.71 -15.28 48.88
C ALA A 3 -6.10 -13.96 48.20
N GLU A 4 -5.39 -12.91 48.59
CA GLU A 4 -5.23 -11.66 47.83
C GLU A 4 -4.54 -11.97 46.50
N GLU A 5 -5.11 -11.53 45.39
CA GLU A 5 -4.38 -11.35 44.14
C GLU A 5 -4.04 -9.87 44.00
N GLU A 6 -2.74 -9.60 43.94
CA GLU A 6 -2.16 -8.27 43.74
C GLU A 6 -2.44 -7.75 42.33
N GLU A 7 -2.94 -6.52 42.26
CA GLU A 7 -3.05 -5.72 41.05
C GLU A 7 -1.69 -5.07 40.76
N GLY A 8 -0.92 -5.68 39.87
CA GLY A 8 0.33 -5.10 39.34
C GLY A 8 0.04 -3.96 38.35
N PRO A 9 0.96 -2.97 38.20
CA PRO A 9 0.69 -1.76 37.42
C PRO A 9 0.66 -2.07 35.92
N THR A 10 -0.51 -1.94 35.30
CA THR A 10 -0.68 -1.97 33.85
C THR A 10 0.09 -0.79 33.26
N THR A 11 1.18 -1.10 32.58
CA THR A 11 2.00 -0.11 31.90
C THR A 11 1.21 0.37 30.68
N THR A 12 0.58 1.53 30.80
CA THR A 12 0.00 2.26 29.67
C THR A 12 1.14 2.72 28.76
N THR A 13 1.46 1.91 27.75
CA THR A 13 2.24 2.37 26.61
C THR A 13 1.29 3.15 25.71
N THR A 14 1.25 4.46 25.88
CA THR A 14 0.72 5.38 24.87
C THR A 14 1.60 5.21 23.63
N MET A 15 1.06 4.57 22.59
CA MET A 15 1.68 4.62 21.27
C MET A 15 1.36 5.98 20.67
N ASP A 16 2.34 6.90 20.72
CA ASP A 16 2.32 8.11 19.91
C ASP A 16 2.19 7.71 18.42
N PRO A 17 1.19 8.20 17.69
CA PRO A 17 0.97 7.85 16.27
C PRO A 17 2.05 8.43 15.33
N ASN A 18 3.08 9.06 15.89
CA ASN A 18 4.15 9.72 15.15
C ASN A 18 5.50 8.97 15.21
N ASP A 19 5.55 7.80 15.85
CA ASP A 19 6.77 6.98 15.97
C ASP A 19 6.82 5.79 15.00
N ALA A 20 5.95 5.80 13.98
CA ALA A 20 6.18 5.00 12.79
C ALA A 20 7.30 5.66 11.97
N ALA A 21 8.53 5.60 12.49
CA ALA A 21 9.74 5.85 11.72
C ALA A 21 9.81 4.77 10.62
N VAL A 22 9.13 5.02 9.51
CA VAL A 22 9.24 4.20 8.31
C VAL A 22 10.68 4.35 7.83
N PRO A 23 11.47 3.26 7.77
CA PRO A 23 12.89 3.36 7.46
C PRO A 23 13.08 4.00 6.10
N THR A 24 13.89 5.06 6.06
CA THR A 24 14.46 5.57 4.81
C THR A 24 15.20 4.41 4.15
N PRO A 25 14.98 4.11 2.85
CA PRO A 25 15.64 2.97 2.23
C PRO A 25 17.16 3.20 2.28
N ALA A 26 17.82 2.43 3.13
CA ALA A 26 19.27 2.34 3.15
C ALA A 26 19.68 1.70 1.83
N ALA A 27 20.56 2.36 1.07
CA ALA A 27 21.19 1.78 -0.09
C ALA A 27 21.88 0.47 0.34
N ALA A 28 21.30 -0.66 -0.05
CA ALA A 28 21.83 -1.96 0.27
C ALA A 28 23.17 -2.14 -0.45
N ALA A 29 24.24 -2.25 0.33
CA ALA A 29 25.55 -2.66 -0.18
C ALA A 29 25.48 -4.15 -0.52
N VAL A 30 25.41 -4.46 -1.82
CA VAL A 30 25.47 -5.82 -2.34
C VAL A 30 26.90 -6.35 -2.28
N ALA A 31 27.03 -7.56 -1.72
CA ALA A 31 28.28 -8.28 -1.59
C ALA A 31 28.80 -8.73 -2.97
N ALA A 32 30.10 -8.55 -3.19
CA ALA A 32 30.80 -8.81 -4.43
C ALA A 32 30.67 -10.28 -4.90
N GLY A 33 29.79 -10.51 -5.88
CA GLY A 33 29.76 -11.71 -6.69
C GLY A 33 29.50 -11.32 -8.14
N ASP A 34 30.57 -11.29 -8.95
CA ASP A 34 30.59 -11.07 -10.42
C ASP A 34 29.38 -10.28 -10.97
N GLU A 35 29.19 -9.06 -10.45
CA GLU A 35 28.02 -8.25 -10.77
C GLU A 35 28.19 -7.60 -12.13
N LYS A 36 27.34 -8.02 -13.07
CA LYS A 36 27.07 -7.25 -14.28
C LYS A 36 26.49 -5.91 -13.83
N LYS A 37 27.35 -4.89 -13.72
CA LYS A 37 26.99 -3.54 -13.27
C LYS A 37 25.72 -3.09 -14.00
N PRO A 38 24.70 -2.59 -13.28
CA PRO A 38 23.48 -2.11 -13.92
C PRO A 38 23.81 -0.99 -14.91
N PRO A 39 23.01 -0.83 -15.99
CA PRO A 39 23.16 0.26 -16.94
C PRO A 39 23.19 1.62 -16.21
N ALA A 40 23.97 2.57 -16.73
CA ALA A 40 24.06 3.91 -16.12
C ALA A 40 22.67 4.55 -15.98
N GLY A 41 22.34 5.05 -14.78
CA GLY A 41 21.04 5.66 -14.44
C GLY A 41 19.93 4.67 -14.11
N LYS A 42 20.22 3.36 -14.08
CA LYS A 42 19.30 2.30 -13.63
C LYS A 42 19.74 1.74 -12.30
N VAL A 43 18.78 1.54 -11.40
CA VAL A 43 18.98 0.94 -10.08
C VAL A 43 18.00 -0.20 -9.84
N PRO A 44 18.34 -1.20 -9.01
CA PRO A 44 17.37 -2.19 -8.55
C PRO A 44 16.17 -1.52 -7.87
N MET A 45 14.98 -1.92 -8.28
CA MET A 45 13.74 -1.52 -7.62
C MET A 45 13.74 -2.10 -6.20
N PRO A 46 13.45 -1.29 -5.16
CA PRO A 46 13.36 -1.78 -3.80
C PRO A 46 12.31 -2.88 -3.60
N ASP A 47 12.57 -3.81 -2.68
CA ASP A 47 11.72 -4.98 -2.45
C ASP A 47 10.30 -4.62 -1.98
N ASP A 48 10.14 -3.53 -1.23
CA ASP A 48 8.82 -3.04 -0.79
C ASP A 48 7.95 -2.59 -1.96
N TYR A 49 8.54 -1.96 -2.98
CA TYR A 49 7.84 -1.61 -4.22
C TYR A 49 7.47 -2.87 -5.01
N ILE A 50 8.40 -3.81 -5.14
CA ILE A 50 8.16 -5.09 -5.83
C ILE A 50 7.00 -5.84 -5.16
N ALA A 51 7.06 -6.01 -3.84
CA ALA A 51 6.02 -6.70 -3.07
C ALA A 51 4.66 -6.00 -3.23
N THR A 52 4.64 -4.67 -3.13
CA THR A 52 3.41 -3.87 -3.31
C THR A 52 2.83 -4.09 -4.69
N ILE A 53 3.62 -3.90 -5.76
CA ILE A 53 3.15 -4.04 -7.14
C ILE A 53 2.64 -5.45 -7.41
N LEU A 54 3.33 -6.49 -6.92
CA LEU A 54 2.91 -7.89 -7.10
C LEU A 54 1.70 -8.28 -6.24
N SER A 55 1.39 -7.53 -5.18
CA SER A 55 0.22 -7.78 -4.33
C SER A 55 -1.09 -7.27 -4.94
N LEU A 56 -1.00 -6.26 -5.83
CA LEU A 56 -2.15 -5.68 -6.50
C LEU A 56 -2.83 -6.69 -7.43
N LYS A 57 -4.16 -6.61 -7.50
CA LYS A 57 -5.01 -7.48 -8.32
C LYS A 57 -6.00 -6.63 -9.10
N ARG A 58 -6.33 -7.10 -10.30
CA ARG A 58 -7.41 -6.54 -11.12
C ARG A 58 -8.70 -6.42 -10.32
N GLU A 59 -9.32 -5.25 -10.39
CA GLU A 59 -10.62 -5.04 -9.76
C GLU A 59 -11.70 -5.75 -10.59
N PRO A 60 -12.63 -6.49 -9.96
CA PRO A 60 -13.73 -7.10 -10.69
C PRO A 60 -14.65 -6.01 -11.27
N PRO A 61 -15.23 -6.24 -12.46
CA PRO A 61 -16.16 -5.29 -13.04
C PRO A 61 -17.39 -5.11 -12.13
N PRO A 62 -18.07 -3.94 -12.20
CA PRO A 62 -19.26 -3.71 -11.41
C PRO A 62 -20.34 -4.75 -11.68
N LYS A 63 -21.04 -5.14 -10.61
CA LYS A 63 -22.12 -6.11 -10.71
C LYS A 63 -23.29 -5.55 -11.53
N PRO A 64 -23.96 -6.36 -12.37
CA PRO A 64 -25.11 -5.90 -13.15
C PRO A 64 -26.22 -5.26 -12.31
N GLU A 65 -26.43 -5.78 -11.10
CA GLU A 65 -27.42 -5.24 -10.15
C GLU A 65 -27.09 -3.78 -9.79
N TYR A 66 -25.82 -3.46 -9.55
CA TYR A 66 -25.40 -2.08 -9.29
C TYR A 66 -25.66 -1.17 -10.49
N LEU A 67 -25.28 -1.61 -11.70
CA LEU A 67 -25.49 -0.83 -12.93
C LEU A 67 -26.97 -0.57 -13.23
N SER A 68 -27.87 -1.44 -12.76
CA SER A 68 -29.31 -1.27 -12.90
C SER A 68 -29.92 -0.23 -11.95
N LEU A 69 -29.23 0.11 -10.86
CA LEU A 69 -29.65 1.16 -9.91
C LEU A 69 -29.29 2.56 -10.39
N LEU A 70 -28.34 2.67 -11.33
CA LEU A 70 -27.86 3.94 -11.87
C LEU A 70 -28.81 4.50 -12.94
N SER A 71 -28.90 5.84 -13.01
CA SER A 71 -29.49 6.50 -14.17
C SER A 71 -28.68 6.21 -15.45
N PRO A 72 -29.26 6.39 -16.65
CA PRO A 72 -28.52 6.15 -17.89
C PRO A 72 -27.20 6.93 -18.00
N GLU A 73 -27.16 8.19 -17.56
CA GLU A 73 -25.96 9.03 -17.61
C GLU A 73 -24.89 8.57 -16.60
N GLU A 74 -25.29 8.21 -15.38
CA GLU A 74 -24.37 7.67 -14.37
C GLU A 74 -23.80 6.32 -14.79
N ARG A 75 -24.63 5.47 -15.40
CA ARG A 75 -24.17 4.18 -15.93
C ARG A 75 -23.16 4.36 -17.05
N GLU A 76 -23.37 5.32 -17.94
CA GLU A 76 -22.39 5.63 -19.00
C GLU A 76 -21.05 6.08 -18.41
N LYS A 77 -21.07 7.03 -17.46
CA LYS A 77 -19.86 7.47 -16.75
C LYS A 77 -19.16 6.33 -16.01
N GLN A 78 -19.91 5.45 -15.36
CA GLN A 78 -19.35 4.29 -14.68
C GLN A 78 -18.64 3.37 -15.68
N LEU A 79 -19.28 3.04 -16.81
CA LEU A 79 -18.67 2.19 -17.83
C LEU A 79 -17.44 2.83 -18.48
N GLU A 80 -17.43 4.16 -18.67
CA GLU A 80 -16.25 4.89 -19.14
C GLU A 80 -15.09 4.79 -18.14
N PHE A 81 -15.37 4.99 -16.85
CA PHE A 81 -14.39 4.83 -15.78
C PHE A 81 -13.85 3.40 -15.72
N ASP A 82 -14.73 2.39 -15.73
CA ASP A 82 -14.35 0.98 -15.74
C ASP A 82 -13.46 0.63 -16.94
N ALA A 83 -13.74 1.23 -18.11
CA ALA A 83 -12.93 1.03 -19.31
C ALA A 83 -11.54 1.69 -19.22
N VAL A 84 -11.39 2.75 -18.43
CA VAL A 84 -10.09 3.34 -18.10
C VAL A 84 -9.34 2.42 -17.13
N CYS A 85 -9.98 2.02 -16.03
CA CYS A 85 -9.39 1.12 -15.04
C CYS A 85 -8.94 -0.20 -15.66
N ALA A 86 -9.74 -0.79 -16.55
CA ALA A 86 -9.36 -2.03 -17.24
C ALA A 86 -8.05 -1.91 -18.04
N LYS A 87 -7.77 -0.74 -18.64
CA LYS A 87 -6.50 -0.50 -19.36
C LYS A 87 -5.33 -0.34 -18.38
N GLU A 88 -5.57 0.26 -17.22
CA GLU A 88 -4.56 0.37 -16.17
C GLU A 88 -4.25 -1.00 -15.57
N ASP A 89 -5.26 -1.85 -15.37
CA ASP A 89 -5.11 -3.24 -14.95
C ASP A 89 -4.30 -4.06 -15.96
N ASP A 90 -4.58 -3.91 -17.26
CA ASP A 90 -3.80 -4.55 -18.32
C ASP A 90 -2.32 -4.12 -18.25
N ALA A 91 -2.06 -2.81 -18.08
CA ALA A 91 -0.71 -2.28 -17.95
C ALA A 91 0.00 -2.75 -16.67
N LEU A 92 -0.73 -2.89 -15.57
CA LEU A 92 -0.24 -3.43 -14.32
C LEU A 92 0.15 -4.90 -14.46
N GLU A 93 -0.68 -5.73 -15.08
CA GLU A 93 -0.38 -7.15 -15.33
C GLU A 93 0.88 -7.31 -16.20
N GLU A 94 1.05 -6.46 -17.22
CA GLU A 94 2.28 -6.43 -18.00
C GLU A 94 3.51 -6.06 -17.16
N LEU A 95 3.37 -5.07 -16.26
CA LEU A 95 4.46 -4.67 -15.37
C LEU A 95 4.81 -5.79 -14.40
N GLN A 96 3.82 -6.42 -13.77
CA GLN A 96 4.01 -7.57 -12.89
C GLN A 96 4.74 -8.71 -13.61
N ALA A 97 4.37 -9.01 -14.87
CA ALA A 97 5.05 -10.00 -15.69
C ALA A 97 6.52 -9.62 -15.96
N LYS A 98 6.81 -8.35 -16.26
CA LYS A 98 8.18 -7.84 -16.47
C LYS A 98 9.01 -7.94 -15.19
N ILE A 99 8.45 -7.59 -14.03
CA ILE A 99 9.11 -7.71 -12.72
C ILE A 99 9.45 -9.17 -12.43
N LEU A 100 8.47 -10.08 -12.56
CA LEU A 100 8.68 -11.51 -12.33
C LEU A 100 9.74 -12.11 -13.27
N ALA A 101 9.77 -11.67 -14.53
CA ALA A 101 10.79 -12.09 -15.49
C ALA A 101 12.19 -11.60 -15.08
N GLY A 102 12.31 -10.33 -14.64
CA GLY A 102 13.56 -9.77 -14.12
C GLY A 102 14.06 -10.52 -12.89
N LEU A 103 13.18 -10.74 -11.91
CA LEU A 103 13.50 -11.50 -10.69
C LEU A 103 13.98 -12.91 -10.98
N ARG A 104 13.33 -13.64 -11.90
CA ARG A 104 13.74 -15.00 -12.28
C ARG A 104 15.09 -15.05 -12.98
N LYS A 105 15.43 -14.00 -13.74
CA LYS A 105 16.62 -13.97 -14.59
C LYS A 105 17.85 -13.44 -13.85
N ASP A 106 17.70 -12.28 -13.20
CA ASP A 106 18.80 -11.49 -12.67
C ASP A 106 18.71 -11.34 -11.13
N GLY A 107 17.59 -11.77 -10.51
CA GLY A 107 17.36 -11.63 -9.07
C GLY A 107 16.79 -10.29 -8.63
N TYR A 108 16.65 -9.34 -9.57
CA TYR A 108 16.12 -7.99 -9.33
C TYR A 108 15.39 -7.47 -10.57
N TYR A 109 14.66 -6.36 -10.41
CA TYR A 109 14.08 -5.60 -11.52
C TYR A 109 14.66 -4.18 -11.53
N LEU A 110 15.08 -3.67 -12.69
CA LEU A 110 15.73 -2.36 -12.79
C LEU A 110 14.76 -1.25 -13.17
N VAL A 111 14.87 -0.10 -12.49
CA VAL A 111 14.14 1.14 -12.79
C VAL A 111 15.08 2.31 -12.96
N ASP A 112 14.59 3.40 -13.57
CA ASP A 112 15.34 4.65 -13.62
C ASP A 112 15.46 5.27 -12.23
N GLU A 113 16.59 5.89 -11.91
CA GLU A 113 16.76 6.62 -10.63
C GLU A 113 15.64 7.67 -10.43
N SER A 114 15.26 8.37 -11.51
CA SER A 114 14.16 9.35 -11.48
C SER A 114 12.80 8.76 -11.09
N PHE A 115 12.59 7.45 -11.26
CA PHE A 115 11.36 6.79 -10.80
C PHE A 115 11.29 6.82 -9.26
N LEU A 116 12.40 6.55 -8.58
CA LEU A 116 12.46 6.58 -7.13
C LEU A 116 12.33 8.01 -6.59
N GLU A 117 12.97 8.98 -7.25
CA GLU A 117 12.83 10.40 -6.90
C GLU A 117 11.36 10.87 -7.00
N LYS A 118 10.69 10.55 -8.12
CA LYS A 118 9.27 10.88 -8.32
C LYS A 118 8.37 10.17 -7.33
N SER A 119 8.67 8.90 -7.02
CA SER A 119 7.90 8.12 -6.05
C SER A 119 8.04 8.69 -4.63
N ALA A 120 9.25 9.11 -4.24
CA ALA A 120 9.50 9.77 -2.96
C ALA A 120 8.78 11.13 -2.86
N ALA A 121 8.83 11.94 -3.93
CA ALA A 121 8.10 13.21 -3.99
C ALA A 121 6.58 13.00 -3.90
N MET A 122 6.03 12.01 -4.60
CA MET A 122 4.61 11.68 -4.54
C MET A 122 4.21 11.21 -3.14
N ARG A 123 5.01 10.35 -2.50
CA ARG A 123 4.76 9.88 -1.13
C ARG A 123 4.77 11.03 -0.13
N ALA A 124 5.72 11.96 -0.26
CA ALA A 124 5.77 13.15 0.58
C ALA A 124 4.53 14.03 0.40
N TYR A 125 4.12 14.27 -0.85
CA TYR A 125 2.90 15.02 -1.17
C TYR A 125 1.65 14.35 -0.57
N VAL A 126 1.47 13.04 -0.78
CA VAL A 126 0.33 12.29 -0.22
C VAL A 126 0.33 12.36 1.30
N SER A 127 1.49 12.19 1.95
CA SER A 127 1.60 12.29 3.40
C SER A 127 1.24 13.68 3.92
N GLU A 128 1.63 14.74 3.19
CA GLU A 128 1.30 16.12 3.55
C GLU A 128 -0.20 16.40 3.42
N GLU A 129 -0.82 15.98 2.30
CA GLU A 129 -2.26 16.14 2.09
C GLU A 129 -3.09 15.30 3.07
N TRP A 130 -2.64 14.07 3.36
CA TRP A 130 -3.27 13.20 4.34
C TRP A 130 -3.26 13.80 5.76
N ALA A 131 -2.17 14.47 6.14
CA ALA A 131 -2.04 15.15 7.43
C ALA A 131 -2.94 16.39 7.55
N LYS A 132 -3.33 17.02 6.43
CA LYS A 132 -4.24 18.17 6.41
C LYS A 132 -5.71 17.77 6.58
N MET A 133 -6.04 16.49 6.38
CA MET A 133 -7.42 16.03 6.52
C MET A 133 -7.87 16.13 7.98
N ASP A 134 -9.05 16.70 8.18
CA ASP A 134 -9.66 16.81 9.50
C ASP A 134 -10.30 15.46 9.90
N TRP A 135 -9.46 14.52 10.35
CA TRP A 135 -9.90 13.19 10.76
C TRP A 135 -10.89 13.26 11.93
N ALA A 136 -10.67 14.16 12.90
CA ALA A 136 -11.51 14.30 14.08
C ALA A 136 -12.86 14.98 13.79
N GLY A 137 -12.88 15.99 12.91
CA GLY A 137 -14.11 16.67 12.50
C GLY A 137 -14.84 16.03 11.33
N SER A 138 -14.27 15.02 10.69
CA SER A 138 -14.91 14.26 9.59
C SER A 138 -16.16 13.48 10.04
N GLY A 139 -16.31 13.23 11.34
CA GLY A 139 -17.34 12.35 11.87
C GLY A 139 -17.12 10.86 11.55
N ILE A 140 -15.97 10.51 10.97
CA ILE A 140 -15.55 9.11 10.76
C ILE A 140 -15.08 8.56 12.10
N ILE A 141 -15.85 7.62 12.66
CA ILE A 141 -15.48 6.87 13.85
C ILE A 141 -14.65 5.67 13.40
N PHE A 142 -13.37 5.64 13.78
CA PHE A 142 -12.54 4.45 13.63
C PHE A 142 -12.84 3.51 14.80
N GLY A 143 -13.38 2.33 14.51
CA GLY A 143 -13.54 1.29 15.53
C GLY A 143 -12.21 0.65 15.86
N ASP A 144 -12.01 0.27 17.12
CA ASP A 144 -10.90 -0.59 17.49
C ASP A 144 -11.25 -2.03 17.08
N TRP A 145 -10.35 -2.67 16.33
CA TRP A 145 -10.59 -4.00 15.79
C TRP A 145 -9.95 -5.03 16.72
N ASP A 146 -10.77 -5.67 17.55
CA ASP A 146 -10.33 -6.81 18.33
C ASP A 146 -10.41 -8.07 17.46
N TYR A 147 -9.25 -8.55 17.02
CA TYR A 147 -9.15 -9.76 16.18
C TYR A 147 -9.54 -11.05 16.93
N ASP A 148 -9.61 -11.01 18.27
CA ASP A 148 -9.91 -12.15 19.12
C ASP A 148 -11.39 -12.17 19.62
N ASP A 149 -12.16 -11.10 19.39
CA ASP A 149 -13.58 -10.99 19.79
C ASP A 149 -14.54 -11.25 18.60
N PRO A 150 -15.52 -12.17 18.68
CA PRO A 150 -16.58 -12.31 17.68
C PRO A 150 -17.49 -11.08 17.50
N GLN A 151 -17.47 -10.09 18.41
CA GLN A 151 -18.01 -8.74 18.20
C GLN A 151 -16.89 -7.74 17.90
N CYS A 152 -16.03 -8.10 16.93
CA CYS A 152 -14.72 -7.51 16.61
C CYS A 152 -14.64 -5.99 16.35
N VAL A 153 -15.75 -5.25 16.32
CA VAL A 153 -15.74 -3.79 16.12
C VAL A 153 -16.36 -3.11 17.33
N GLN A 154 -15.52 -2.45 18.11
CA GLN A 154 -15.98 -1.49 19.13
C GLN A 154 -15.81 -0.08 18.56
N TYR A 155 -16.92 0.61 18.33
CA TYR A 155 -16.91 2.00 17.88
C TYR A 155 -16.50 2.92 19.05
N LEU A 156 -15.47 3.75 18.85
CA LEU A 156 -15.00 4.74 19.81
C LEU A 156 -15.80 6.05 19.78
#